data_AF-A0AB37Z8E6-F1
#
_entry.id   AF-A0AB37Z8E6-F1
#
_cell.length_a   1.000
_cell.length_b   1.000
_cell.length_c   1.000
_cell.angle_alpha   90.00
_cell.angle_beta   90.00
_cell.angle_gamma   90.00
#
_symmetry.space_group_name_H-M   'P 1'
#
loop_
_entity.id
_entity.type
_entity.pdbx_description
1 polymer ?
#
loop_
_entity_poly.entity_id
_entity_poly.type
_entity_poly.pdbx_seq_one_letter_code
_entity_poly.pdbx_strand_id
1 'polypeptide(L)'
;MKNLEVNFVAASFVEASNRQCENRGIDTGDFGVFTTMSDSAQLVIHWRYTTVMADGNLYTGFLDDVNDANEVLFEHSIDEFGIELTDDQKAVFLEFEPKFAVIRRIQHVQDEMESLKEKIQF
;
A
#
# COMPACT_ATOMS: atom_id res chain seq x y z
N MET A 1 -18.08 17.83 10.39
CA MET A 1 -16.98 17.39 9.51
C MET A 1 -15.84 16.95 10.43
N LYS A 2 -15.51 15.65 10.49
CA LYS A 2 -14.26 15.22 11.14
C LYS A 2 -13.12 15.89 10.36
N ASN A 3 -12.23 16.62 11.03
CA ASN A 3 -11.03 17.14 10.39
C ASN A 3 -10.26 15.94 9.85
N LEU A 4 -10.20 15.84 8.53
CA LEU A 4 -9.39 14.89 7.77
C LEU A 4 -7.92 15.26 8.00
N GLU A 5 -7.34 14.83 9.12
CA GLU A 5 -5.90 14.88 9.26
C GLU A 5 -5.32 13.77 8.38
N VAL A 6 -4.97 14.14 7.15
CA VAL A 6 -4.08 13.34 6.32
C VAL A 6 -2.88 13.01 7.19
N ASN A 7 -2.62 11.71 7.39
CA ASN A 7 -1.46 11.28 8.14
C ASN A 7 -0.20 11.72 7.36
N PHE A 8 0.35 12.87 7.73
CA PHE A 8 1.52 13.46 7.08
C PHE A 8 2.68 12.47 6.98
N VAL A 9 2.81 11.57 7.96
CA VAL A 9 3.82 10.50 7.95
C VAL A 9 3.60 9.55 6.77
N ALA A 10 2.37 9.07 6.59
CA ALA A 10 2.04 8.18 5.48
C ALA A 10 2.29 8.83 4.11
N ALA A 11 1.87 10.09 3.94
CA ALA A 11 2.10 10.84 2.71
C ALA A 11 3.61 11.01 2.41
N SER A 12 4.41 11.35 3.42
CA SER A 12 5.87 11.47 3.27
C SER A 12 6.54 10.12 2.94
N PHE A 13 6.05 9.01 3.50
CA PHE A 13 6.57 7.69 3.20
C PHE A 13 6.26 7.25 1.76
N VAL A 14 5.06 7.57 1.27
CA VAL A 14 4.67 7.32 -0.13
C VAL A 14 5.55 8.12 -1.08
N GLU A 15 5.76 9.42 -0.81
CA GLU A 15 6.64 10.27 -1.60
C GLU A 15 8.08 9.74 -1.60
N ALA A 16 8.60 9.34 -0.44
CA ALA A 16 9.94 8.79 -0.31
C ALA A 16 10.11 7.47 -1.10
N SER A 17 9.13 6.58 -1.02
CA SER A 17 9.13 5.31 -1.75
C SER A 17 9.12 5.54 -3.27
N ASN A 18 8.23 6.40 -3.75
CA ASN A 18 8.13 6.69 -5.18
C ASN A 18 9.38 7.42 -5.71
N ARG A 19 9.99 8.30 -4.91
CA ARG A 19 11.29 8.91 -5.26
C ARG A 19 12.40 7.86 -5.36
N GLN A 20 12.39 6.82 -4.51
CA GLN A 20 13.35 5.72 -4.63
C GLN A 20 13.12 4.88 -5.90
N CYS A 21 11.85 4.67 -6.30
CA CYS A 21 11.54 4.09 -7.61
C CYS A 21 12.14 4.93 -8.74
N GLU A 22 11.86 6.22 -8.77
CA GLU A 22 12.35 7.15 -9.81
C GLU A 22 13.89 7.18 -9.88
N ASN A 23 14.57 7.22 -8.73
CA ASN A 23 16.03 7.21 -8.65
C ASN A 23 16.67 5.92 -9.22
N ARG A 24 15.92 4.81 -9.21
CA ARG A 24 16.33 3.52 -9.81
C ARG A 24 15.84 3.36 -11.24
N GLY A 25 15.20 4.37 -11.83
CA GLY A 25 14.65 4.31 -13.18
C GLY A 25 13.39 3.45 -13.30
N ILE A 26 12.70 3.18 -12.19
CA ILE A 26 11.41 2.50 -12.19
C ILE A 26 10.33 3.54 -12.50
N ASP A 27 9.51 3.28 -13.53
CA ASP A 27 8.33 4.10 -13.81
C ASP A 27 7.31 3.90 -12.68
N THR A 28 7.00 4.97 -11.95
CA THR A 28 5.98 4.94 -10.89
C THR A 28 4.58 4.72 -11.45
N GLY A 29 4.39 4.94 -12.76
CA GLY A 29 3.32 4.45 -13.63
C GLY A 29 3.07 2.95 -13.51
N ASP A 30 4.16 2.19 -13.61
CA ASP A 30 4.14 0.72 -13.67
C ASP A 30 4.38 0.07 -12.31
N PHE A 31 5.13 0.70 -11.41
CA PHE A 31 5.36 0.17 -10.06
C PHE A 31 5.63 1.29 -9.05
N GLY A 32 4.82 1.34 -8.00
CA GLY A 32 4.99 2.32 -6.93
C GLY A 32 3.92 2.25 -5.87
N VAL A 33 3.94 3.21 -4.95
CA VAL A 33 3.00 3.28 -3.84
C VAL A 33 1.93 4.34 -4.13
N PHE A 34 0.69 3.98 -3.89
CA PHE A 34 -0.48 4.81 -4.09
C PHE A 34 -1.30 4.88 -2.81
N THR A 35 -1.95 6.02 -2.64
CA THR A 35 -2.91 6.19 -1.56
C THR A 35 -4.30 6.45 -2.09
N THR A 36 -5.28 5.78 -1.51
CA THR A 36 -6.70 6.07 -1.74
C THR A 36 -7.33 6.53 -0.43
N MET A 37 -8.50 7.16 -0.52
CA MET A 37 -9.33 7.43 0.65
C MET A 37 -10.47 6.43 0.65
N SER A 38 -10.66 5.72 1.76
CA SER A 38 -11.83 4.86 1.96
C SER A 38 -13.11 5.69 2.13
N ASP A 39 -14.27 5.03 2.08
CA ASP A 39 -15.57 5.64 2.38
C ASP A 39 -15.66 6.20 3.81
N SER A 40 -14.86 5.67 4.72
CA SER A 40 -14.70 6.15 6.10
C SER A 40 -13.70 7.31 6.23
N ALA A 41 -13.21 7.86 5.11
CA ALA A 41 -12.21 8.93 5.08
C ALA A 41 -10.86 8.52 5.70
N GLN A 42 -10.50 7.23 5.60
CA GLN A 42 -9.20 6.72 5.99
C GLN A 42 -8.26 6.66 4.80
N LEU A 43 -7.00 7.01 5.02
CA LEU A 43 -5.95 6.86 4.02
C LEU A 43 -5.55 5.38 3.93
N VAL A 44 -5.76 4.77 2.76
CA VAL A 44 -5.35 3.40 2.46
C VAL A 44 -4.08 3.44 1.60
N ILE A 45 -3.08 2.63 1.94
CA ILE A 45 -1.80 2.57 1.25
C ILE A 45 -1.71 1.25 0.48
N HIS A 46 -1.51 1.35 -0.84
CA HIS A 46 -1.41 0.21 -1.76
C HIS A 46 -0.11 0.27 -2.55
N TRP A 47 0.41 -0.89 -2.92
CA TRP A 47 1.36 -0.98 -4.02
C TRP A 47 0.59 -1.12 -5.32
N ARG A 48 0.91 -0.32 -6.33
CA ARG A 48 0.44 -0.52 -7.70
C ARG A 48 1.49 -1.27 -8.48
N TYR A 49 1.04 -2.17 -9.34
CA TYR A 49 1.86 -2.81 -10.35
C TYR A 49 1.13 -2.85 -11.69
N THR A 50 1.91 -2.91 -12.75
CA THR A 50 1.45 -3.17 -14.11
C THR A 50 2.17 -4.40 -14.65
N THR A 51 1.44 -5.34 -15.24
CA THR A 51 2.00 -6.54 -15.89
C THR A 51 1.28 -6.82 -17.21
N VAL A 52 1.94 -7.52 -18.12
CA VAL A 52 1.34 -7.99 -19.37
C VAL A 52 0.98 -9.46 -19.19
N MET A 53 -0.31 -9.79 -19.34
CA MET A 53 -0.78 -11.17 -19.22
C MET A 53 -0.53 -11.96 -20.51
N ALA A 54 -0.73 -13.28 -20.46
CA ALA A 54 -0.52 -14.19 -21.60
C ALA A 54 -1.38 -13.86 -22.84
N ASP A 55 -2.47 -13.11 -22.67
CA ASP A 55 -3.33 -12.62 -23.76
C ASP A 55 -2.80 -11.34 -24.43
N GLY A 56 -1.67 -10.80 -23.95
CA GLY A 56 -1.05 -9.57 -24.45
C GLY A 56 -1.68 -8.28 -23.92
N ASN A 57 -2.69 -8.38 -23.04
CA ASN A 57 -3.31 -7.21 -22.45
C ASN A 57 -2.48 -6.68 -21.28
N LEU A 58 -2.46 -5.35 -21.15
CA LEU A 58 -1.87 -4.66 -20.02
C LEU A 58 -2.84 -4.68 -18.84
N TYR A 59 -2.39 -5.21 -17.71
CA TYR A 59 -3.15 -5.25 -16.46
C TYR A 59 -2.49 -4.34 -15.44
N THR A 60 -3.30 -3.48 -14.82
CA THR A 60 -2.89 -2.67 -13.67
C THR A 60 -3.67 -3.16 -12.45
N GLY A 61 -2.95 -3.51 -11.40
CA GLY A 61 -3.51 -4.02 -10.16
C GLY A 61 -2.95 -3.31 -8.94
N PHE A 62 -3.54 -3.60 -7.79
CA PHE A 62 -3.04 -3.18 -6.48
C PHE A 62 -2.69 -4.44 -5.68
N LEU A 63 -1.57 -4.41 -4.96
CA LEU A 63 -1.25 -5.40 -3.94
C LEU A 63 -1.86 -4.90 -2.63
N ASP A 64 -3.00 -5.48 -2.25
CA ASP A 64 -3.79 -5.07 -1.08
C ASP A 64 -4.20 -6.24 -0.17
N ASP A 65 -3.88 -7.48 -0.55
CA ASP A 65 -4.07 -8.63 0.33
C ASP A 65 -3.02 -8.60 1.45
N VAL A 66 -3.49 -8.43 2.68
CA VAL A 66 -2.67 -8.25 3.87
C VAL A 66 -2.92 -9.34 4.89
N ASN A 67 -1.86 -9.78 5.57
CA ASN A 67 -1.97 -10.73 6.68
C ASN A 67 -2.46 -10.06 7.99
N ASP A 68 -2.57 -10.84 9.07
CA ASP A 68 -2.86 -10.34 10.43
C ASP A 68 -1.86 -9.28 10.90
N ALA A 69 -0.67 -9.30 10.31
CA ALA A 69 0.42 -8.35 10.51
C ALA A 69 0.29 -7.10 9.61
N ASN A 70 -0.80 -6.91 8.87
CA ASN A 70 -1.02 -5.80 7.92
C ASN A 70 0.13 -5.60 6.91
N GLU A 71 0.86 -6.67 6.62
CA GLU A 71 1.89 -6.74 5.60
C GLU A 71 1.27 -7.31 4.32
N VAL A 72 1.59 -6.72 3.18
CA VAL A 72 1.18 -7.21 1.87
C VAL A 72 1.75 -8.61 1.64
N LEU A 73 0.87 -9.56 1.32
CA LEU A 73 1.19 -10.96 1.06
C LEU A 73 1.82 -11.15 -0.33
N PHE A 74 3.06 -10.67 -0.46
CA PHE A 74 3.80 -10.61 -1.72
C PHE A 74 3.93 -11.97 -2.44
N GLU A 75 4.17 -13.06 -1.70
CA GLU A 75 4.28 -14.41 -2.28
C GLU A 75 2.96 -14.90 -2.88
N HIS A 76 1.82 -14.51 -2.29
CA HIS A 76 0.51 -14.88 -2.83
C HIS A 76 0.22 -14.14 -4.14
N SER A 77 0.58 -12.86 -4.22
CA SER A 77 0.33 -12.03 -5.39
C SER A 77 1.21 -12.39 -6.60
N ILE A 78 2.46 -12.82 -6.40
CA ILE A 78 3.34 -13.28 -7.48
C ILE A 78 2.79 -14.56 -8.11
N ASP A 79 2.39 -15.52 -7.29
CA ASP A 79 2.00 -16.86 -7.75
C ASP A 79 0.59 -16.87 -8.36
N GLU A 80 -0.36 -16.10 -7.82
CA GLU A 80 -1.74 -16.05 -8.35
C GLU A 80 -1.88 -15.22 -9.62
N PHE A 81 -1.07 -14.16 -9.77
CA PHE A 81 -1.18 -13.22 -10.89
C PHE A 81 0.00 -13.25 -11.86
N GLY A 82 0.98 -14.15 -11.63
CA GLY A 82 2.15 -14.29 -12.51
C GLY A 82 2.99 -13.03 -12.60
N ILE A 83 3.06 -12.25 -11.51
CA ILE A 83 3.77 -10.96 -11.50
C ILE A 83 5.25 -11.23 -11.27
N GLU A 84 6.10 -10.86 -12.22
CA GLU A 84 7.55 -10.89 -12.02
C GLU A 84 8.07 -9.47 -11.83
N LEU A 85 8.42 -9.12 -10.59
CA LEU A 85 9.11 -7.86 -10.30
C LEU A 85 10.58 -7.95 -10.67
N THR A 86 11.12 -6.85 -11.21
CA THR A 86 12.56 -6.69 -11.42
C THR A 86 13.30 -6.65 -10.07
N ASP A 87 14.61 -6.90 -10.09
CA ASP A 87 15.43 -6.85 -8.87
C ASP A 87 15.37 -5.48 -8.17
N ASP A 88 15.30 -4.40 -8.94
CA ASP A 88 15.15 -3.04 -8.38
C ASP A 88 13.77 -2.81 -7.75
N GLN A 89 12.70 -3.28 -8.40
CA GLN A 89 11.34 -3.20 -7.83
C GLN A 89 11.24 -4.01 -6.53
N LYS A 90 11.80 -5.23 -6.49
CA LYS A 90 11.89 -6.06 -5.29
C LYS A 90 12.68 -5.38 -4.18
N ALA A 91 13.81 -4.76 -4.51
CA ALA A 91 14.63 -4.06 -3.54
C ALA A 91 13.88 -2.89 -2.88
N VAL A 92 13.15 -2.08 -3.67
CA VAL A 92 12.34 -0.98 -3.13
C VAL A 92 11.17 -1.52 -2.31
N PHE A 93 10.48 -2.55 -2.79
CA PHE A 93 9.38 -3.18 -2.06
C PHE A 93 9.83 -3.68 -0.68
N LEU A 94 10.88 -4.50 -0.63
CA LEU A 94 11.40 -5.05 0.62
C LEU A 94 11.93 -3.98 1.58
N GLU A 95 12.42 -2.86 1.06
CA GLU A 95 12.84 -1.75 1.89
C GLU A 95 11.65 -1.04 2.55
N PHE A 96 10.58 -0.74 1.80
CA PHE A 96 9.52 0.17 2.24
C PHE A 96 8.28 -0.53 2.81
N GLU A 97 7.92 -1.71 2.30
CA GLU A 97 6.71 -2.43 2.70
C GLU A 97 6.62 -2.70 4.21
N PRO A 98 7.68 -3.15 4.90
CA PRO A 98 7.61 -3.33 6.36
C PRO A 98 7.28 -2.04 7.13
N LYS A 99 7.66 -0.88 6.59
CA LYS A 99 7.37 0.43 7.18
C LYS A 99 5.92 0.82 6.96
N PHE A 100 5.37 0.53 5.78
CA PHE A 100 3.94 0.69 5.50
C PHE A 100 3.08 -0.23 6.35
N ALA A 101 3.52 -1.46 6.60
CA ALA A 101 2.80 -2.39 7.48
C ALA A 101 2.64 -1.84 8.90
N VAL A 102 3.69 -1.22 9.46
CA VAL A 102 3.60 -0.55 10.77
C VAL A 102 2.57 0.58 10.73
N ILE A 103 2.56 1.40 9.67
CA ILE A 103 1.59 2.48 9.50
C ILE A 103 0.16 1.93 9.44
N ARG A 104 -0.08 0.89 8.63
CA ARG A 104 -1.40 0.22 8.52
C ARG A 104 -1.86 -0.34 9.87
N ARG A 105 -0.97 -0.96 10.66
CA ARG A 105 -1.30 -1.42 12.02
C ARG A 105 -1.69 -0.28 12.95
N ILE A 106 -0.95 0.82 12.94
CA ILE A 106 -1.26 2.00 13.77
C ILE A 106 -2.64 2.54 13.40
N GLN A 107 -2.93 2.66 12.10
CA GLN A 107 -4.23 3.12 11.62
C GLN A 107 -5.35 2.16 12.05
N HIS A 108 -5.16 0.86 11.87
CA HIS A 108 -6.13 -0.15 12.30
C HIS A 108 -6.45 -0.06 13.80
N VAL A 109 -5.42 0.06 14.66
CA VAL A 109 -5.62 0.23 16.11
C VAL A 109 -6.35 1.54 16.43
N GLN A 110 -6.05 2.63 15.72
CA GLN A 110 -6.77 3.90 15.89
C GLN A 110 -8.27 3.75 15.58
N ASP A 111 -8.60 2.99 14.53
CA ASP A 111 -9.97 2.73 14.12
C ASP A 111 -10.72 1.87 15.13
N GLU A 112 -10.09 0.81 15.64
CA GLU A 112 -10.65 -0.02 16.69
C GLU A 112 -10.95 0.79 17.96
N MET A 113 -10.03 1.68 18.34
CA MET A 113 -10.18 2.54 19.51
C MET A 113 -11.32 3.55 19.35
N GLU A 114 -11.49 4.15 18.16
CA GLU A 114 -12.62 5.05 17.89
C GLU A 114 -13.95 4.29 17.89
N SER A 115 -14.01 3.08 17.32
CA SER A 115 -15.20 2.23 17.38
C SER A 115 -15.57 1.83 18.81
N LEU A 116 -14.57 1.53 19.65
CA LEU A 116 -14.79 1.23 21.08
C LEU A 116 -15.36 2.45 21.84
N LYS A 117 -14.84 3.64 21.56
CA LYS A 117 -15.36 4.88 22.16
C LYS A 117 -16.82 5.11 21.79
N GLU A 118 -17.20 4.89 20.54
CA GLU A 118 -18.59 4.99 20.10
C GLU A 118 -19.49 4.00 20.86
N LYS A 119 -19.02 2.77 21.10
CA LYS A 119 -19.78 1.74 21.85
C LYS A 119 -19.96 2.07 23.34
N ILE A 120 -18.99 2.75 23.97
CA ILE A 120 -19.03 3.10 25.40
C ILE A 120 -19.88 4.37 25.65
N GLN A 121 -20.10 5.20 24.64
CA GLN A 121 -20.90 6.42 24.73
C GLN A 121 -22.42 6.19 24.61
N PHE A 122 -22.87 4.94 24.47
CA PHE A 122 -24.25 4.48 24.61
C PHE A 122 -24.45 3.73 25.93
#